data_AF-A0A921ZUX8-F1
#
_entry.id   AF-A0A921ZUX8-F1
#
_cell.length_a   1.000
_cell.length_b   1.000
_cell.length_c   1.000
_cell.angle_alpha   90.00
_cell.angle_beta   90.00
_cell.angle_gamma   90.00
#
_symmetry.space_group_name_H-M   'P 1'
#
loop_
_entity.id
_entity.type
_entity.pdbx_description
1 polymer ?
#
loop_
_entity_poly.entity_id
_entity_poly.type
_entity_poly.pdbx_seq_one_letter_code
_entity_poly.pdbx_strand_id
1 'polypeptide(L)'
;MRTPVFSMEDLSFVPDLPSGPLDVYRNRSSFDWKRLKLALEGDIELLKLKYRIWQTLERDPLFAHSPVTLSVEEQKRMTQLQLRRINQLNFHPKDLATSSYSKRTRTVMTINEAIQSLNPSVSVKMAIGMYLFSNALLSLGTERHLKFYEATFVDRQLLASFALTEIAHGSDARLMRTTATYDPQHKQFVLHTPDFEAAKCWVGNLGRTCTHTLLFAQLITPDGTNHGLHAFVVPIRDAATLETYPGLIVGDMGEKIGSIIIIDTTAISKCGLLIYLSLIEIIV
;
A
#
# COMPACT_ATOMS: atom_id res chain seq x y z
N MET A 1 -17.66 36.39 31.16
CA MET A 1 -16.74 35.46 30.47
C MET A 1 -17.15 34.04 30.82
N ARG A 2 -17.67 33.27 29.86
CA ARG A 2 -17.92 31.83 30.08
C ARG A 2 -16.58 31.13 29.86
N THR A 3 -15.98 30.61 30.92
CA THR A 3 -14.92 29.62 30.84
C THR A 3 -15.44 28.47 29.97
N PRO A 4 -14.73 28.06 28.89
CA PRO A 4 -15.12 26.87 28.16
C PRO A 4 -15.02 25.69 29.13
N VAL A 5 -16.15 25.07 29.45
CA VAL A 5 -16.16 23.76 30.07
C VAL A 5 -15.72 22.80 28.97
N PHE A 6 -14.42 22.57 28.84
CA PHE A 6 -13.93 21.42 28.09
C PHE A 6 -14.51 20.19 28.79
N SER A 7 -15.48 19.52 28.17
CA SER A 7 -15.92 18.21 28.64
C SER A 7 -14.66 17.35 28.74
N MET A 8 -14.34 16.83 29.93
CA MET A 8 -13.21 15.93 30.07
C MET A 8 -13.50 14.71 29.21
N GLU A 9 -12.78 14.60 28.09
CA GLU A 9 -12.87 13.45 27.22
C GLU A 9 -12.56 12.18 28.01
N ASP A 10 -13.41 11.15 27.83
CA ASP A 10 -13.22 9.86 28.50
C ASP A 10 -12.05 9.11 27.86
N LEU A 11 -10.94 9.04 28.62
CA LEU A 11 -9.70 8.36 28.24
C LEU A 11 -9.52 7.03 28.98
N SER A 12 -10.57 6.45 29.57
CA SER A 12 -10.51 5.17 30.29
C SER A 12 -10.11 3.99 29.40
N PHE A 13 -10.34 4.09 28.08
CA PHE A 13 -9.91 3.09 27.10
C PHE A 13 -8.40 3.04 26.89
N VAL A 14 -7.67 4.09 27.31
CA VAL A 14 -6.21 4.12 27.32
C VAL A 14 -5.74 3.40 28.58
N PRO A 15 -5.03 2.25 28.47
CA PRO A 15 -4.59 1.49 29.62
C PRO A 15 -3.58 2.28 30.46
N ASP A 16 -3.60 2.05 31.77
CA ASP A 16 -2.56 2.55 32.66
C ASP A 16 -1.23 1.85 32.38
N LEU A 17 -0.14 2.57 32.63
CA LEU A 17 1.20 1.99 32.52
C LEU A 17 1.37 0.91 33.60
N PRO A 18 2.06 -0.21 33.30
CA PRO A 18 2.30 -1.24 34.29
C PRO A 18 3.16 -0.68 35.42
N SER A 19 2.76 -0.97 36.66
CA SER A 19 3.53 -0.57 37.85
C SER A 19 4.89 -1.24 37.88
N GLY A 20 5.90 -0.54 38.40
CA GLY A 20 7.26 -1.06 38.50
C GLY A 20 8.30 0.01 38.91
N PRO A 21 9.61 -0.29 38.73
CA PRO A 21 10.70 0.60 39.17
C PRO A 21 10.67 2.01 38.55
N LEU A 22 9.97 2.17 37.43
CA LEU A 22 9.82 3.45 36.73
C LEU A 22 8.76 4.37 37.35
N ASP A 23 7.93 3.88 38.28
CA ASP A 23 6.84 4.66 38.88
C ASP A 23 7.35 5.88 39.64
N VAL A 24 8.54 5.81 40.25
CA VAL A 24 9.20 6.94 40.91
C VAL A 24 9.40 8.13 39.97
N TYR A 25 9.62 7.87 38.68
CA TYR A 25 9.77 8.91 37.66
C TYR A 25 8.41 9.32 37.09
N ARG A 26 7.52 8.36 36.80
CA ARG A 26 6.18 8.64 36.24
C ARG A 26 5.32 9.48 37.18
N ASN A 27 5.40 9.24 38.48
CA ASN A 27 4.66 9.97 39.51
C ASN A 27 5.14 11.43 39.70
N ARG A 28 6.28 11.82 39.11
CA ARG A 28 6.75 13.22 39.11
C ARG A 28 6.10 14.07 38.01
N SER A 29 5.29 13.47 37.13
CA SER A 29 4.64 14.21 36.06
C SER A 29 3.71 15.29 36.64
N SER A 30 3.85 16.52 36.16
CA SER A 30 2.96 17.64 36.50
C SER A 30 1.71 17.72 35.63
N PHE A 31 1.54 16.77 34.69
CA PHE A 31 0.42 16.72 33.77
C PHE A 31 -0.07 15.28 33.54
N ASP A 32 -1.31 15.16 33.06
CA ASP A 32 -1.91 13.88 32.65
C ASP A 32 -1.37 13.46 31.28
N TRP A 33 -0.60 12.38 31.25
CA TRP A 33 0.03 11.87 30.03
C TRP A 33 -1.00 11.35 29.02
N LYS A 34 -2.17 10.88 29.46
CA LYS A 34 -3.24 10.43 28.55
C LYS A 34 -3.81 11.61 27.77
N ARG A 35 -3.94 12.78 28.43
CA ARG A 35 -4.32 14.03 27.76
C ARG A 35 -3.25 14.54 26.81
N LEU A 36 -1.97 14.43 27.17
CA LEU A 36 -0.89 14.74 26.24
C LEU A 36 -0.95 13.84 25.00
N LYS A 37 -1.19 12.54 25.17
CA LYS A 37 -1.36 11.60 24.06
C LYS A 37 -2.51 12.03 23.13
N LEU A 38 -3.69 12.32 23.70
CA LEU A 38 -4.81 12.84 22.94
C LEU A 38 -4.46 14.15 22.21
N ALA A 39 -3.74 15.07 22.85
CA ALA A 39 -3.34 16.33 22.23
C ALA A 39 -2.37 16.12 21.05
N LEU A 40 -1.47 15.14 21.12
CA LEU A 40 -0.55 14.78 20.04
C LEU A 40 -1.28 14.11 18.86
N GLU A 41 -2.28 13.28 19.15
CA GLU A 41 -3.09 12.57 18.14
C GLU A 41 -4.14 13.48 17.49
N GLY A 42 -4.69 14.41 18.28
CA GLY A 42 -5.60 15.47 17.86
C GLY A 42 -7.02 15.00 17.50
N ASP A 43 -7.38 13.74 17.78
CA ASP A 43 -8.72 13.18 17.53
C ASP A 43 -8.96 11.93 18.39
N ILE A 44 -9.97 11.98 19.28
CA ILE A 44 -10.29 10.91 20.22
C ILE A 44 -10.78 9.63 19.51
N GLU A 45 -11.53 9.76 18.42
CA GLU A 45 -12.10 8.60 17.73
C GLU A 45 -11.02 7.86 16.94
N LEU A 46 -10.06 8.59 16.36
CA LEU A 46 -8.87 7.99 15.76
C LEU A 46 -7.98 7.34 16.82
N LEU A 47 -7.85 7.94 18.01
CA LEU A 47 -7.11 7.33 19.11
C LEU A 47 -7.76 6.03 19.59
N LYS A 48 -9.09 6.00 19.75
CA LYS A 48 -9.85 4.77 20.05
C LYS A 48 -9.65 3.72 18.97
N LEU A 49 -9.61 4.12 17.70
CA LEU A 49 -9.33 3.21 16.58
C LEU A 49 -7.93 2.60 16.70
N LYS A 50 -6.88 3.38 17.00
CA LYS A 50 -5.52 2.85 17.22
C LYS A 50 -5.50 1.81 18.34
N TYR A 51 -6.09 2.10 19.49
CA TYR A 51 -6.14 1.14 20.60
C TYR A 51 -6.94 -0.12 20.27
N ARG A 52 -8.05 0.01 19.53
CA ARG A 52 -8.79 -1.16 19.03
C ARG A 52 -7.91 -2.05 18.16
N ILE A 53 -7.13 -1.46 17.26
CA ILE A 53 -6.19 -2.20 16.40
C ILE A 53 -5.14 -2.89 17.26
N TRP A 54 -4.44 -2.16 18.13
CA TRP A 54 -3.38 -2.74 18.98
C TRP A 54 -3.89 -3.87 19.87
N GLN A 55 -5.01 -3.68 20.56
CA GLN A 55 -5.60 -4.72 21.41
C GLN A 55 -6.07 -5.94 20.62
N THR A 56 -6.57 -5.75 19.40
CA THR A 56 -6.99 -6.85 18.54
C THR A 56 -5.78 -7.66 18.07
N LEU A 57 -4.73 -6.98 17.61
CA LEU A 57 -3.54 -7.62 17.05
C LEU A 57 -2.65 -8.23 18.14
N GLU A 58 -2.54 -7.62 19.32
CA GLU A 58 -1.81 -8.16 20.47
C GLU A 58 -2.33 -9.54 20.91
N ARG A 59 -3.64 -9.77 20.79
CA ARG A 59 -4.28 -11.04 21.14
C ARG A 59 -4.20 -12.09 20.04
N ASP A 60 -3.76 -11.72 18.84
CA ASP A 60 -3.68 -12.62 17.70
C ASP A 60 -2.27 -13.22 17.63
N PRO A 61 -2.10 -14.55 17.81
CA PRO A 61 -0.79 -15.20 17.82
C PRO A 61 0.04 -14.96 16.55
N LEU A 62 -0.60 -14.62 15.43
CA LEU A 62 0.09 -14.31 14.18
C LEU A 62 0.95 -13.04 14.26
N PHE A 63 0.67 -12.15 15.21
CA PHE A 63 1.39 -10.90 15.44
C PHE A 63 2.33 -10.98 16.65
N ALA A 64 2.48 -12.16 17.28
CA ALA A 64 3.44 -12.36 18.34
C ALA A 64 4.87 -12.15 17.82
N HIS A 65 5.70 -11.45 18.60
CA HIS A 65 7.10 -11.24 18.27
C HIS A 65 7.89 -12.55 18.35
N SER A 66 8.66 -12.84 17.29
CA SER A 66 9.61 -13.94 17.31
C SER A 66 10.82 -13.58 18.19
N PRO A 67 11.27 -14.48 19.09
CA PRO A 67 12.47 -14.25 19.89
C PRO A 67 13.76 -14.37 19.06
N VAL A 68 13.67 -14.89 17.83
CA VAL A 68 14.78 -15.06 16.91
C VAL A 68 14.51 -14.38 15.58
N THR A 69 15.58 -13.94 14.92
CA THR A 69 15.50 -13.43 13.54
C THR A 69 15.16 -14.58 12.59
N LEU A 70 14.01 -14.47 11.93
CA LEU A 70 13.56 -15.44 10.92
C LEU A 70 14.34 -15.27 9.61
N SER A 71 14.35 -16.29 8.76
CA SER A 71 14.90 -16.16 7.40
C SER A 71 14.08 -15.14 6.58
N VAL A 72 14.68 -14.55 5.54
CA VAL A 72 14.00 -13.57 4.65
C VAL A 72 12.69 -14.14 4.09
N GLU A 73 12.72 -15.40 3.64
CA GLU A 73 11.55 -16.10 3.10
C GLU A 73 10.45 -16.26 4.15
N GLU A 74 10.81 -16.58 5.38
CA GLU A 74 9.85 -16.72 6.46
C GLU A 74 9.27 -15.37 6.90
N GLN A 75 10.08 -14.31 6.92
CA GLN A 75 9.60 -12.94 7.17
C GLN A 75 8.58 -12.49 6.10
N LYS A 76 8.83 -12.78 4.82
CA LYS A 76 7.91 -12.53 3.70
C LYS A 76 6.60 -13.30 3.86
N ARG A 77 6.70 -14.60 4.19
CA ARG A 77 5.55 -15.46 4.44
C ARG A 77 4.69 -14.92 5.59
N MET A 78 5.31 -14.60 6.72
CA MET A 78 4.63 -14.05 7.89
C MET A 78 3.96 -12.71 7.60
N THR A 79 4.64 -11.82 6.87
CA THR A 79 4.08 -10.52 6.47
C THR A 79 2.86 -10.69 5.58
N GLN A 80 2.87 -11.64 4.64
CA GLN A 80 1.71 -11.92 3.80
C GLN A 80 0.53 -12.47 4.60
N LEU A 81 0.79 -13.37 5.56
CA LEU A 81 -0.25 -13.89 6.45
C LEU A 81 -0.85 -12.79 7.31
N GLN A 82 0.00 -11.93 7.89
CA GLN A 82 -0.43 -10.78 8.71
C GLN A 82 -1.28 -9.79 7.89
N LEU A 83 -0.88 -9.47 6.66
CA LEU A 83 -1.68 -8.65 5.76
C LEU A 83 -3.04 -9.27 5.48
N ARG A 84 -3.08 -10.58 5.16
CA ARG A 84 -4.34 -11.30 4.94
C ARG A 84 -5.24 -11.24 6.17
N ARG A 85 -4.67 -11.39 7.37
CA ARG A 85 -5.40 -11.33 8.63
C ARG A 85 -5.97 -9.92 8.90
N ILE A 86 -5.19 -8.87 8.65
CA ILE A 86 -5.66 -7.47 8.74
C ILE A 86 -6.81 -7.21 7.77
N ASN A 87 -6.72 -7.71 6.54
CA ASN A 87 -7.78 -7.57 5.55
C ASN A 87 -9.07 -8.27 5.99
N GLN A 88 -8.98 -9.44 6.64
CA GLN A 88 -10.14 -10.13 7.21
C GLN A 88 -10.76 -9.38 8.40
N LEU A 89 -9.92 -8.79 9.27
CA LEU A 89 -10.38 -8.00 10.41
C LEU A 89 -11.02 -6.68 9.98
N ASN A 90 -10.60 -6.15 8.82
CA ASN A 90 -11.07 -4.92 8.19
C ASN A 90 -11.34 -3.77 9.17
N PHE A 91 -10.29 -3.11 9.62
CA PHE A 91 -10.39 -1.97 10.54
C PHE A 91 -10.97 -0.68 9.92
N HIS A 92 -11.39 -0.69 8.65
CA HIS A 92 -12.04 0.46 8.04
C HIS A 92 -13.42 0.69 8.66
N PRO A 93 -13.75 1.92 9.09
CA PRO A 93 -15.13 2.28 9.39
C PRO A 93 -16.03 2.03 8.17
N LYS A 94 -17.29 1.63 8.42
CA LYS A 94 -18.22 1.26 7.34
C LYS A 94 -18.50 2.40 6.34
N ASP A 95 -18.48 3.64 6.82
CA ASP A 95 -18.68 4.85 6.02
C ASP A 95 -17.39 5.38 5.37
N LEU A 96 -16.25 4.70 5.54
CA LEU A 96 -14.95 5.25 5.13
C LEU A 96 -14.89 5.51 3.61
N ALA A 97 -15.42 4.59 2.80
CA ALA A 97 -15.40 4.69 1.34
C ALA A 97 -16.26 5.86 0.80
N THR A 98 -17.29 6.28 1.53
CA THR A 98 -18.18 7.40 1.16
C THR A 98 -17.84 8.69 1.89
N SER A 99 -16.88 8.65 2.83
CA SER A 99 -16.45 9.82 3.59
C SER A 99 -15.67 10.84 2.76
N SER A 100 -15.54 12.07 3.26
CA SER A 100 -14.73 13.11 2.61
C SER A 100 -13.27 12.67 2.45
N TYR A 101 -12.57 13.20 1.45
CA TYR A 101 -11.16 12.90 1.21
C TYR A 101 -10.29 13.07 2.47
N SER A 102 -10.45 14.20 3.18
CA SER A 102 -9.70 14.48 4.42
C SER A 102 -9.95 13.43 5.52
N LYS A 103 -11.23 13.10 5.80
CA LYS A 103 -11.59 12.08 6.80
C LYS A 103 -11.04 10.71 6.39
N ARG A 104 -11.16 10.35 5.11
CA ARG A 104 -10.67 9.09 4.57
C ARG A 104 -9.16 8.95 4.73
N THR A 105 -8.42 9.94 4.24
CA THR A 105 -6.95 9.98 4.30
C THR A 105 -6.46 9.92 5.74
N ARG A 106 -7.02 10.74 6.64
CA ARG A 106 -6.62 10.73 8.05
C ARG A 106 -6.86 9.37 8.70
N THR A 107 -8.01 8.75 8.44
CA THR A 107 -8.34 7.42 8.99
C THR A 107 -7.40 6.34 8.46
N VAL A 108 -7.13 6.27 7.16
CA VAL A 108 -6.23 5.24 6.61
C VAL A 108 -4.78 5.43 7.09
N MET A 109 -4.33 6.67 7.27
CA MET A 109 -3.02 6.97 7.85
C MET A 109 -2.96 6.52 9.31
N THR A 110 -3.98 6.80 10.13
CA THR A 110 -4.08 6.33 11.52
C THR A 110 -4.02 4.80 11.60
N ILE A 111 -4.77 4.10 10.74
CA ILE A 111 -4.76 2.64 10.68
C ILE A 111 -3.36 2.13 10.30
N ASN A 112 -2.75 2.75 9.28
CA ASN A 112 -1.42 2.36 8.83
C ASN A 112 -0.35 2.57 9.90
N GLU A 113 -0.40 3.69 10.62
CA GLU A 113 0.54 4.02 11.70
C GLU A 113 0.40 3.03 12.87
N ALA A 114 -0.82 2.66 13.26
CA ALA A 114 -1.05 1.65 14.28
C ALA A 114 -0.49 0.27 13.90
N ILE A 115 -0.56 -0.09 12.61
CA ILE A 115 0.03 -1.33 12.09
C ILE A 115 1.55 -1.22 12.01
N GLN A 116 2.08 -0.05 11.63
CA GLN A 116 3.52 0.21 11.52
C GLN A 116 4.24 0.00 12.85
N SER A 117 3.64 0.39 13.97
CA SER A 117 4.23 0.18 15.30
C SER A 117 4.42 -1.29 15.68
N LEU A 118 3.71 -2.21 15.00
CA LEU A 118 3.83 -3.65 15.21
C LEU A 118 4.76 -4.29 14.17
N ASN A 119 4.46 -4.07 12.89
CA ASN A 119 5.28 -4.57 11.79
C ASN A 119 5.29 -3.55 10.63
N PRO A 120 6.40 -2.81 10.44
CA PRO A 120 6.53 -1.84 9.36
C PRO A 120 6.38 -2.46 7.96
N SER A 121 6.76 -3.73 7.78
CA SER A 121 6.68 -4.40 6.47
C SER A 121 5.24 -4.61 6.03
N VAL A 122 4.36 -5.01 6.95
CA VAL A 122 2.93 -5.15 6.69
C VAL A 122 2.30 -3.79 6.38
N SER A 123 2.70 -2.76 7.14
CA SER A 123 2.28 -1.38 6.91
C SER A 123 2.63 -0.93 5.49
N VAL A 124 3.88 -1.08 5.04
CA VAL A 124 4.26 -0.67 3.68
C VAL A 124 3.55 -1.52 2.62
N LYS A 125 3.40 -2.83 2.85
CA LYS A 125 2.67 -3.73 1.93
C LYS A 125 1.24 -3.25 1.67
N MET A 126 0.55 -2.88 2.74
CA MET A 126 -0.81 -2.32 2.72
C MET A 126 -0.85 -0.92 2.12
N ALA A 127 0.07 -0.03 2.51
CA ALA A 127 0.12 1.34 2.04
C ALA A 127 0.30 1.43 0.52
N ILE A 128 1.20 0.63 -0.06
CA ILE A 128 1.43 0.61 -1.52
C ILE A 128 0.27 -0.10 -2.23
N GLY A 129 -0.01 -1.33 -1.82
CA GLY A 129 -0.89 -2.21 -2.60
C GLY A 129 -2.37 -1.93 -2.47
N MET A 130 -2.76 -1.11 -1.49
CA MET A 130 -4.14 -0.73 -1.26
C MET A 130 -4.27 0.79 -1.31
N TYR A 131 -3.64 1.52 -0.39
CA TYR A 131 -3.94 2.95 -0.25
C TYR A 131 -3.42 3.81 -1.40
N LEU A 132 -2.16 3.62 -1.79
CA LEU A 132 -1.57 4.37 -2.91
C LEU A 132 -2.26 4.04 -4.23
N PHE A 133 -2.49 2.75 -4.50
CA PHE A 133 -3.19 2.30 -5.70
C PHE A 133 -4.63 2.83 -5.77
N SER A 134 -5.44 2.61 -4.72
CA SER A 134 -6.82 3.09 -4.68
C SER A 134 -6.90 4.61 -4.78
N ASN A 135 -5.99 5.36 -4.15
CA ASN A 135 -5.97 6.82 -4.24
C ASN A 135 -5.57 7.31 -5.64
N ALA A 136 -4.65 6.63 -6.32
CA ALA A 136 -4.30 6.94 -7.69
C ALA A 136 -5.50 6.72 -8.63
N LEU A 137 -6.27 5.65 -8.44
CA LEU A 137 -7.51 5.43 -9.20
C LEU A 137 -8.56 6.52 -8.96
N LEU A 138 -8.72 6.99 -7.72
CA LEU A 138 -9.65 8.10 -7.44
C LEU A 138 -9.19 9.44 -8.00
N SER A 139 -7.89 9.65 -8.10
CA SER A 139 -7.31 10.95 -8.50
C SER A 139 -7.14 11.08 -10.01
N LEU A 140 -6.77 9.97 -10.67
CA LEU A 140 -6.41 9.95 -12.09
C LEU A 140 -7.42 9.16 -12.93
N GLY A 141 -8.20 8.29 -12.28
CA GLY A 141 -9.11 7.38 -12.97
C GLY A 141 -10.50 7.96 -13.18
N THR A 142 -11.17 7.36 -14.15
CA THR A 142 -12.59 7.50 -14.47
C THR A 142 -13.44 6.38 -13.86
N GLU A 143 -14.78 6.49 -13.97
CA GLU A 143 -15.75 5.52 -13.41
C GLU A 143 -15.44 4.04 -13.74
N ARG A 144 -14.88 3.76 -14.92
CA ARG A 144 -14.46 2.40 -15.31
C ARG A 144 -13.48 1.74 -14.34
N HIS A 145 -12.69 2.53 -13.62
CA HIS A 145 -11.70 2.04 -12.67
C HIS A 145 -12.29 1.78 -11.28
N LEU A 146 -13.55 2.16 -11.03
CA LEU A 146 -14.17 2.01 -9.73
C LEU A 146 -14.20 0.54 -9.28
N LYS A 147 -14.35 -0.41 -10.22
CA LYS A 147 -14.24 -1.85 -9.94
C LYS A 147 -12.92 -2.25 -9.27
N PHE A 148 -11.81 -1.65 -9.68
CA PHE A 148 -10.50 -1.92 -9.09
C PHE A 148 -10.34 -1.22 -7.74
N TYR A 149 -10.92 -0.02 -7.59
CA TYR A 149 -10.99 0.67 -6.31
C TYR A 149 -11.80 -0.13 -5.29
N GLU A 150 -12.98 -0.63 -5.66
CA GLU A 150 -13.84 -1.45 -4.81
C GLU A 150 -13.14 -2.75 -4.40
N ALA A 151 -12.60 -3.48 -5.39
CA ALA A 151 -11.88 -4.72 -5.14
C ALA A 151 -10.65 -4.55 -4.22
N THR A 152 -9.97 -3.41 -4.27
CA THR A 152 -8.80 -3.12 -3.43
C THR A 152 -9.18 -2.54 -2.08
N PHE A 153 -9.91 -1.43 -2.07
CA PHE A 153 -10.15 -0.62 -0.88
C PHE A 153 -11.31 -1.14 -0.04
N VAL A 154 -12.40 -1.55 -0.68
CA VAL A 154 -13.66 -1.91 -0.02
C VAL A 154 -13.67 -3.40 0.31
N ASP A 155 -13.51 -4.25 -0.71
CA ASP A 155 -13.70 -5.69 -0.60
C ASP A 155 -12.44 -6.44 -0.15
N ARG A 156 -11.27 -5.78 -0.23
CA ARG A 156 -9.97 -6.35 0.18
C ARG A 156 -9.57 -7.61 -0.59
N GLN A 157 -10.08 -7.78 -1.81
CA GLN A 157 -9.86 -8.95 -2.66
C GLN A 157 -8.64 -8.80 -3.59
N LEU A 158 -8.27 -7.57 -3.92
CA LEU A 158 -7.16 -7.27 -4.80
C LEU A 158 -6.01 -6.63 -4.02
N LEU A 159 -4.81 -7.19 -4.19
CA LEU A 159 -3.55 -6.56 -3.79
C LEU A 159 -2.83 -6.07 -5.04
N ALA A 160 -2.64 -4.76 -5.14
CA ALA A 160 -1.98 -4.15 -6.27
C ALA A 160 -0.49 -3.87 -5.98
N SER A 161 0.20 -3.39 -7.01
CA SER A 161 1.51 -2.78 -6.93
C SER A 161 1.55 -1.45 -7.68
N PHE A 162 2.62 -0.68 -7.49
CA PHE A 162 2.82 0.64 -8.09
C PHE A 162 4.17 0.68 -8.81
N ALA A 163 4.15 0.59 -10.14
CA ALA A 163 5.33 0.42 -10.99
C ALA A 163 5.65 1.70 -11.75
N LEU A 164 6.37 2.61 -11.08
CA LEU A 164 6.88 3.84 -11.66
C LEU A 164 8.38 3.73 -11.98
N THR A 165 9.19 3.56 -10.94
CA THR A 165 10.66 3.55 -10.98
C THR A 165 11.21 2.52 -11.94
N GLU A 166 12.23 2.90 -12.71
CA GLU A 166 13.03 2.04 -13.57
C GLU A 166 14.47 1.95 -13.06
N ILE A 167 15.22 0.94 -13.48
CA ILE A 167 16.63 0.74 -13.06
C ILE A 167 17.48 2.00 -13.31
N ALA A 168 17.34 2.65 -14.47
CA ALA A 168 18.07 3.87 -14.81
C ALA A 168 17.42 5.17 -14.30
N HIS A 169 16.13 5.15 -13.96
CA HIS A 169 15.36 6.37 -13.69
C HIS A 169 14.48 6.22 -12.43
N GLY A 170 14.72 7.10 -11.45
CA GLY A 170 13.89 7.22 -10.25
C GLY A 170 13.52 8.65 -9.93
N SER A 171 14.51 9.53 -9.83
CA SER A 171 14.29 10.95 -9.50
C SER A 171 13.63 11.75 -10.62
N ASP A 172 14.08 11.58 -11.88
CA ASP A 172 13.42 12.21 -13.03
C ASP A 172 12.47 11.22 -13.72
N ALA A 173 11.21 11.26 -13.30
CA ALA A 173 10.16 10.39 -13.84
C ALA A 173 9.85 10.65 -15.32
N ARG A 174 10.26 11.78 -15.89
CA ARG A 174 10.00 12.08 -17.32
C ARG A 174 10.89 11.23 -18.24
N LEU A 175 12.02 10.76 -17.72
CA LEU A 175 13.00 9.97 -18.47
C LEU A 175 12.71 8.47 -18.47
N MET A 176 11.63 8.02 -17.83
CA MET A 176 11.20 6.61 -17.90
C MET A 176 11.05 6.18 -19.36
N ARG A 177 11.56 5.01 -19.71
CA ARG A 177 11.70 4.53 -21.09
C ARG A 177 10.74 3.41 -21.45
N THR A 178 10.03 2.84 -20.47
CA THR A 178 8.90 1.92 -20.78
C THR A 178 7.87 2.68 -21.61
N THR A 179 7.42 2.10 -22.72
CA THR A 179 6.42 2.71 -23.62
C THR A 179 5.10 1.96 -23.58
N ALA A 180 4.03 2.68 -23.92
CA ALA A 180 2.68 2.15 -24.14
C ALA A 180 2.17 2.68 -25.48
N THR A 181 2.30 1.87 -26.52
CA THR A 181 1.89 2.26 -27.88
C THR A 181 0.45 1.83 -28.15
N TYR A 182 -0.42 2.75 -28.55
CA TYR A 182 -1.80 2.40 -28.89
C TYR A 182 -1.88 1.69 -30.24
N ASP A 183 -2.55 0.53 -30.27
CA ASP A 183 -2.87 -0.24 -31.47
C ASP A 183 -4.36 -0.04 -31.82
N PRO A 184 -4.68 0.73 -32.89
CA PRO A 184 -6.07 1.00 -33.28
C PRO A 184 -6.82 -0.23 -33.79
N GLN A 185 -6.12 -1.21 -34.38
CA GLN A 185 -6.75 -2.38 -34.97
C GLN A 185 -7.40 -3.24 -33.91
N HIS A 186 -6.71 -3.43 -32.78
CA HIS A 186 -7.16 -4.26 -31.67
C HIS A 186 -7.67 -3.44 -30.47
N LYS A 187 -7.61 -2.10 -30.55
CA LYS A 187 -8.02 -1.15 -29.49
C LYS A 187 -7.34 -1.44 -28.15
N GLN A 188 -6.03 -1.66 -28.19
CA GLN A 188 -5.22 -2.08 -27.04
C GLN A 188 -3.93 -1.27 -26.93
N PHE A 189 -3.23 -1.40 -25.81
CA PHE A 189 -1.90 -0.81 -25.63
C PHE A 189 -0.85 -1.89 -25.64
N VAL A 190 0.19 -1.69 -26.44
CA VAL A 190 1.37 -2.55 -26.46
C VAL A 190 2.39 -1.94 -25.51
N LEU A 191 2.58 -2.57 -24.35
CA LEU A 191 3.61 -2.18 -23.39
C LEU A 191 4.97 -2.76 -23.79
N HIS A 192 6.00 -1.93 -23.80
CA HIS A 192 7.33 -2.35 -24.19
C HIS A 192 8.41 -1.80 -23.25
N THR A 193 9.28 -2.70 -22.79
CA THR A 193 10.49 -2.37 -22.04
C THR A 193 11.69 -2.55 -22.98
N PRO A 194 12.35 -1.46 -23.42
CA PRO A 194 13.35 -1.54 -24.50
C PRO A 194 14.61 -2.33 -24.13
N ASP A 195 15.06 -2.24 -22.88
CA ASP A 195 16.23 -2.95 -22.37
C ASP A 195 16.17 -3.11 -20.83
N PHE A 196 17.23 -3.65 -20.23
CA PHE A 196 17.29 -3.89 -18.80
C PHE A 196 17.23 -2.60 -17.95
N GLU A 197 17.78 -1.47 -18.43
CA GLU A 197 17.77 -0.27 -17.59
C GLU A 197 16.39 0.40 -17.56
N ALA A 198 15.54 0.13 -18.55
CA ALA A 198 14.12 0.50 -18.55
C ALA A 198 13.25 -0.47 -17.75
N ALA A 199 13.83 -1.55 -17.19
CA ALA A 199 13.07 -2.46 -16.36
C ALA A 199 12.54 -1.73 -15.14
N LYS A 200 11.24 -1.91 -14.82
CA LYS A 200 10.70 -1.40 -13.56
C LYS A 200 11.53 -1.93 -12.39
N CYS A 201 11.66 -1.22 -11.28
CA CYS A 201 12.39 -1.72 -10.12
C CYS A 201 11.82 -1.15 -8.82
N TRP A 202 12.17 -1.77 -7.69
CA TRP A 202 11.65 -1.39 -6.36
C TRP A 202 10.11 -1.45 -6.25
N VAL A 203 9.45 -2.20 -7.13
CA VAL A 203 7.99 -2.26 -7.19
C VAL A 203 7.47 -3.20 -6.11
N GLY A 204 7.00 -2.64 -4.99
CA GLY A 204 6.49 -3.45 -3.89
C GLY A 204 5.27 -4.31 -4.26
N ASN A 205 5.20 -5.51 -3.68
CA ASN A 205 4.18 -6.55 -3.93
C ASN A 205 4.30 -7.31 -5.25
N LEU A 206 5.07 -6.78 -6.21
CA LEU A 206 5.12 -7.28 -7.57
C LEU A 206 5.73 -8.67 -7.67
N GLY A 207 6.76 -8.95 -6.86
CA GLY A 207 7.53 -10.19 -7.02
C GLY A 207 6.71 -11.45 -6.91
N ARG A 208 5.76 -11.49 -5.97
CA ARG A 208 5.07 -12.73 -5.63
C ARG A 208 3.56 -12.62 -5.48
N THR A 209 3.04 -11.45 -5.13
CA THR A 209 1.70 -11.38 -4.50
C THR A 209 0.68 -10.51 -5.18
N CYS A 210 1.08 -9.52 -6.00
CA CYS A 210 0.08 -8.68 -6.67
C CYS A 210 -0.49 -9.36 -7.92
N THR A 211 -1.78 -9.17 -8.17
CA THR A 211 -2.41 -9.60 -9.43
C THR A 211 -2.43 -8.49 -10.47
N HIS A 212 -2.46 -7.22 -10.02
CA HIS A 212 -2.45 -6.04 -10.87
C HIS A 212 -1.36 -5.06 -10.44
N THR A 213 -0.91 -4.24 -11.38
CA THR A 213 -0.02 -3.11 -11.12
C THR A 213 -0.58 -1.84 -11.74
N LEU A 214 -0.34 -0.72 -11.07
CA LEU A 214 -0.41 0.59 -11.70
C LEU A 214 0.94 0.88 -12.35
N LEU A 215 1.04 0.68 -13.66
CA LEU A 215 2.28 0.83 -14.42
C LEU A 215 2.34 2.20 -15.09
N PHE A 216 3.48 2.88 -14.95
CA PHE A 216 3.74 4.13 -15.66
C PHE A 216 4.60 3.89 -16.90
N ALA A 217 4.16 4.42 -18.04
CA ALA A 217 4.83 4.31 -19.33
C ALA A 217 4.61 5.55 -20.19
N GLN A 218 5.52 5.78 -21.14
CA GLN A 218 5.42 6.83 -22.15
C GLN A 218 4.31 6.46 -23.14
N LEU A 219 3.25 7.26 -23.20
CA LEU A 219 2.12 7.04 -24.08
C LEU A 219 2.49 7.43 -25.51
N ILE A 220 2.43 6.48 -26.44
CA ILE A 220 2.69 6.69 -27.87
C ILE A 220 1.40 6.48 -28.65
N THR A 221 0.95 7.49 -29.39
CA THR A 221 -0.23 7.41 -30.25
C THR A 221 0.12 6.87 -31.66
N PRO A 222 -0.88 6.46 -32.47
CA PRO A 222 -0.64 5.80 -33.76
C PRO A 222 0.13 6.64 -34.79
N ASP A 223 0.15 7.97 -34.62
CA ASP A 223 0.95 8.92 -35.39
C ASP A 223 2.44 8.95 -34.96
N GLY A 224 2.82 8.17 -33.95
CA GLY A 224 4.17 8.11 -33.39
C GLY A 224 4.45 9.19 -32.33
N THR A 225 3.47 10.03 -32.00
CA THR A 225 3.65 11.12 -31.02
C THR A 225 3.72 10.57 -29.60
N ASN A 226 4.73 11.00 -28.83
CA ASN A 226 4.84 10.70 -27.41
C ASN A 226 4.13 11.78 -26.58
N HIS A 227 3.10 11.39 -25.83
CA HIS A 227 2.30 12.27 -24.95
C HIS A 227 2.81 12.30 -23.51
N GLY A 228 3.97 11.71 -23.25
CA GLY A 228 4.60 11.67 -21.94
C GLY A 228 4.05 10.54 -21.06
N LEU A 229 4.41 10.62 -19.79
CA LEU A 229 4.18 9.55 -18.82
C LEU A 229 2.71 9.44 -18.41
N HIS A 230 2.12 8.28 -18.62
CA HIS A 230 0.74 7.94 -18.25
C HIS A 230 0.69 6.68 -17.40
N ALA A 231 -0.38 6.53 -16.63
CA ALA A 231 -0.63 5.38 -15.79
C ALA A 231 -1.57 4.37 -16.47
N PHE A 232 -1.30 3.08 -16.28
CA PHE A 232 -2.05 1.98 -16.87
C PHE A 232 -2.31 0.93 -15.78
N VAL A 233 -3.55 0.46 -15.67
CA VAL A 233 -3.85 -0.72 -14.84
C VAL A 233 -3.52 -1.96 -15.64
N VAL A 234 -2.53 -2.73 -15.20
CA VAL A 234 -2.01 -3.88 -15.93
C VAL A 234 -2.19 -5.15 -15.11
N PRO A 235 -2.92 -6.16 -15.62
CA PRO A 235 -2.91 -7.51 -15.06
C PRO A 235 -1.51 -8.12 -15.17
N ILE A 236 -0.97 -8.60 -14.05
CA ILE A 236 0.35 -9.24 -13.98
C ILE A 236 0.24 -10.74 -13.77
N ARG A 237 -0.77 -11.18 -12.99
CA ARG A 237 -0.95 -12.59 -12.64
C ARG A 237 -2.40 -13.01 -12.78
N ASP A 238 -2.60 -14.27 -13.15
CA ASP A 238 -3.91 -14.91 -13.03
C ASP A 238 -4.30 -15.00 -11.54
N ALA A 239 -5.54 -14.61 -11.22
CA ALA A 239 -5.97 -14.48 -9.82
C ALA A 239 -6.16 -15.83 -9.11
N ALA A 240 -6.40 -16.91 -9.86
CA ALA A 240 -6.62 -18.25 -9.30
C ALA A 240 -5.31 -19.01 -9.07
N THR A 241 -4.38 -18.90 -10.01
CA THR A 241 -3.11 -19.64 -10.01
C THR A 241 -1.93 -18.82 -9.48
N LEU A 242 -2.03 -17.49 -9.51
CA LEU A 242 -0.94 -16.53 -9.26
C LEU A 242 0.25 -16.68 -10.24
N GLU A 243 0.08 -17.40 -11.35
CA GLU A 243 1.07 -17.45 -12.42
C GLU A 243 1.10 -16.14 -13.20
N THR A 244 2.29 -15.71 -13.63
CA THR A 244 2.43 -14.52 -14.47
C THR A 244 1.84 -14.76 -15.85
N TYR A 245 1.19 -13.75 -16.43
CA TYR A 245 0.75 -13.85 -17.82
C TYR A 245 1.94 -14.04 -18.79
N PRO A 246 1.76 -14.79 -19.89
CA PRO A 246 2.82 -15.03 -20.85
C PRO A 246 3.53 -13.76 -21.30
N GLY A 247 4.86 -13.81 -21.26
CA GLY A 247 5.71 -12.71 -21.69
C GLY A 247 6.10 -11.71 -20.62
N LEU A 248 5.40 -11.68 -19.48
CA LEU A 248 5.84 -10.92 -18.32
C LEU A 248 6.96 -11.69 -17.61
N ILE A 249 8.10 -11.02 -17.41
CA ILE A 249 9.16 -11.53 -16.53
C ILE A 249 9.08 -10.74 -15.23
N VAL A 250 8.92 -11.46 -14.13
CA VAL A 250 8.74 -10.90 -12.79
C VAL A 250 9.68 -11.68 -11.87
N GLY A 251 10.68 -11.01 -11.31
CA GLY A 251 11.66 -11.60 -10.39
C GLY A 251 11.81 -10.85 -9.07
N ASP A 252 11.98 -11.57 -7.97
CA ASP A 252 12.26 -10.99 -6.65
C ASP A 252 13.68 -10.38 -6.61
N MET A 253 13.82 -9.13 -6.17
CA MET A 253 15.13 -8.47 -6.02
C MET A 253 15.94 -8.97 -4.81
N GLY A 254 15.38 -9.89 -4.01
CA GLY A 254 16.08 -10.52 -2.90
C GLY A 254 16.09 -9.66 -1.63
N GLU A 255 17.14 -9.84 -0.83
CA GLU A 255 17.33 -9.14 0.44
C GLU A 255 17.69 -7.67 0.22
N LYS A 256 17.21 -6.80 1.12
CA LYS A 256 17.34 -5.34 1.06
C LYS A 256 17.81 -4.82 2.42
N ILE A 257 17.77 -3.51 2.69
CA ILE A 257 18.10 -2.97 4.02
C ILE A 257 16.80 -2.66 4.78
N GLY A 258 16.68 -3.15 6.02
CA GLY A 258 15.55 -2.86 6.91
C GLY A 258 14.21 -3.45 6.46
N SER A 259 13.09 -2.83 6.81
CA SER A 259 11.72 -3.30 6.48
C SER A 259 11.46 -3.41 4.98
N ILE A 260 12.34 -2.82 4.15
CA ILE A 260 12.31 -2.97 2.71
C ILE A 260 12.53 -4.44 2.33
N ILE A 261 13.36 -5.21 3.06
CA ILE A 261 13.69 -6.64 2.83
C ILE A 261 12.44 -7.47 2.50
N ILE A 262 11.37 -7.19 3.21
CA ILE A 262 10.19 -8.04 3.30
C ILE A 262 9.12 -7.64 2.26
N ILE A 263 9.34 -6.53 1.56
CA ILE A 263 8.49 -6.12 0.44
C ILE A 263 9.01 -6.83 -0.81
N ASP A 264 8.15 -7.61 -1.47
CA ASP A 264 8.47 -8.31 -2.71
C ASP A 264 8.64 -7.29 -3.84
N THR A 265 9.85 -6.73 -3.99
CA THR A 265 10.22 -5.77 -5.01
C THR A 265 10.80 -6.46 -6.22
N THR A 266 10.49 -5.98 -7.43
CA THR A 266 10.81 -6.71 -8.65
C THR A 266 11.23 -5.83 -9.80
N ALA A 267 12.03 -6.42 -10.70
CA ALA A 267 12.22 -5.93 -12.04
C ALA A 267 11.36 -6.61 -13.11
N ILE A 268 10.74 -5.78 -13.97
CA ILE A 268 10.01 -6.22 -15.16
C ILE A 268 10.90 -5.96 -16.37
N SER A 269 11.39 -6.99 -17.05
CA SER A 269 12.10 -6.82 -18.32
C SER A 269 11.62 -7.85 -19.36
N LYS A 270 11.36 -7.43 -20.59
CA LYS A 270 11.95 -8.01 -21.82
C LYS A 270 11.47 -7.29 -23.09
N CYS A 271 12.42 -7.19 -24.02
CA CYS A 271 12.27 -6.77 -25.39
C CYS A 271 11.18 -7.55 -26.14
N GLY A 272 10.30 -6.80 -26.82
CA GLY A 272 9.49 -7.31 -27.93
C GLY A 272 8.19 -7.99 -27.54
N LEU A 273 7.63 -7.67 -26.36
CA LEU A 273 6.39 -8.29 -25.92
C LEU A 273 5.14 -7.52 -26.37
N LEU A 274 4.29 -8.22 -27.12
CA LEU A 274 2.88 -7.90 -27.29
C LEU A 274 2.13 -8.41 -26.07
N ILE A 275 1.79 -7.54 -25.13
CA ILE A 275 0.76 -7.88 -24.15
C ILE A 275 -0.58 -7.90 -24.91
N TYR A 276 -1.00 -9.08 -25.37
CA TYR A 276 -2.39 -9.31 -25.78
C TYR A 276 -3.23 -9.44 -24.52
N LEU A 277 -3.66 -8.32 -23.98
CA LEU A 277 -4.73 -8.27 -23.00
C LEU A 277 -5.86 -7.49 -23.65
N SER A 278 -6.98 -8.18 -23.86
CA SER A 278 -8.21 -7.61 -24.40
C SER A 278 -8.83 -6.51 -23.53
N LEU A 279 -8.17 -6.09 -22.45
CA LEU A 279 -8.61 -5.07 -21.50
C LEU A 279 -7.38 -4.38 -20.83
N ILE A 280 -6.59 -3.60 -21.58
CA ILE A 280 -5.69 -2.60 -20.95
C ILE A 280 -6.46 -1.29 -20.87
N GLU A 281 -6.89 -0.95 -19.66
CA GLU A 281 -7.64 0.26 -19.40
C GLU A 281 -6.66 1.40 -19.08
N ILE A 282 -6.68 2.43 -19.92
CA ILE A 282 -5.90 3.65 -19.69
C ILE A 282 -6.50 4.38 -18.50
N ILE A 283 -5.65 4.91 -17.63
CA ILE A 283 -6.07 5.94 -16.68
C ILE A 283 -5.95 7.28 -17.43
N VAL A 284 -7.10 7.75 -17.92
CA VAL A 284 -7.35 9.15 -18.31
C VAL A 284 -8.56 9.60 -17.51
#